data_AF-L9KMV0-F1
#
_entry.id   AF-L9KMV0-F1
#
_cell.length_a   1.000
_cell.length_b   1.000
_cell.length_c   1.000
_cell.angle_alpha   90.00
_cell.angle_beta   90.00
_cell.angle_gamma   90.00
#
_symmetry.space_group_name_H-M   'P 1'
#
loop_
_entity.id
_entity.type
_entity.pdbx_description
1 polymer ?
#
loop_
_entity_poly.entity_id
_entity_poly.type
_entity_poly.pdbx_seq_one_letter_code
_entity_poly.pdbx_strand_id
1 'polypeptide(L)'
;MEGIQGKKKKVPVVAETKKKAPAVPETLKKKRRNFVELKIKRLRKKFAQNMLQKARRKLIYEKAKHYHKEYRQMDRTEIRMARMARKAGNFYVPAEPKLSFVIRIRGINGVSPKVRKVLQLLRLRQIFNGTFVKLNKASVNMLRIVELYIAWEYPNLKSVNELIYKRGYGKIDKKRIALTDNSDCTISW
;
A
#
# COMPACT_ATOMS: atom_id res chain seq x y z
N MET A 1 -99.69 -27.38 -24.25
CA MET A 1 -98.79 -26.23 -24.10
C MET A 1 -97.37 -26.74 -24.13
N GLU A 2 -96.63 -26.18 -25.07
CA GLU A 2 -95.30 -26.58 -25.52
C GLU A 2 -94.22 -26.43 -24.44
N GLY A 3 -93.16 -27.24 -24.54
CA GLY A 3 -92.02 -27.16 -23.65
C GLY A 3 -90.84 -27.98 -24.16
N ILE A 4 -90.34 -27.62 -25.34
CA ILE A 4 -89.11 -28.18 -25.95
C ILE A 4 -87.92 -27.79 -25.07
N GLN A 5 -87.35 -28.73 -24.33
CA GLN A 5 -86.03 -28.55 -23.70
C GLN A 5 -84.94 -29.05 -24.63
N GLY A 6 -84.21 -28.08 -25.20
CA GLY A 6 -83.17 -28.28 -26.19
C GLY A 6 -81.96 -29.09 -25.71
N LYS A 7 -81.51 -29.99 -26.59
CA LYS A 7 -80.23 -30.68 -26.53
C LYS A 7 -79.08 -29.67 -26.42
N LYS A 8 -78.33 -29.68 -25.31
CA LYS A 8 -77.02 -29.03 -25.20
C LYS A 8 -76.03 -29.68 -26.18
N LYS A 9 -75.76 -29.03 -27.31
CA LYS A 9 -74.61 -29.33 -28.17
C LYS A 9 -73.33 -28.92 -27.43
N LYS A 10 -72.45 -29.90 -27.16
CA LYS A 10 -71.05 -29.66 -26.78
C LYS A 10 -70.34 -29.01 -27.96
N VAL A 11 -69.87 -27.78 -27.78
CA VAL A 11 -68.92 -27.13 -28.69
C VAL A 11 -67.51 -27.60 -28.29
N PRO A 12 -66.67 -28.08 -29.22
CA PRO A 12 -65.29 -28.45 -28.89
C PRO A 12 -64.47 -27.18 -28.68
N VAL A 13 -63.89 -27.02 -27.50
CA VAL A 13 -62.88 -26.00 -27.22
C VAL A 13 -61.64 -26.38 -28.03
N VAL A 14 -61.33 -25.58 -29.04
CA VAL A 14 -60.15 -25.72 -29.90
C VAL A 14 -58.90 -25.65 -29.02
N ALA A 15 -58.13 -26.73 -29.00
CA ALA A 15 -56.85 -26.78 -28.32
C ALA A 15 -55.89 -25.76 -28.98
N GLU A 16 -55.56 -24.69 -28.24
CA GLU A 16 -54.48 -23.78 -28.62
C GLU A 16 -53.18 -24.58 -28.72
N THR A 17 -52.71 -24.79 -29.94
CA THR A 17 -51.40 -25.34 -30.20
C THR A 17 -50.35 -24.34 -29.70
N LYS A 18 -49.81 -24.58 -28.50
CA LYS A 18 -48.61 -23.88 -28.00
C LYS A 18 -47.51 -24.04 -29.06
N LYS A 19 -47.27 -23.00 -29.86
CA LYS A 19 -46.11 -22.91 -30.76
C LYS A 19 -44.86 -23.20 -29.93
N LYS A 20 -44.26 -24.39 -30.12
CA LYS A 20 -42.98 -24.75 -29.48
C LYS A 20 -41.97 -23.71 -29.91
N ALA A 21 -41.44 -22.94 -28.96
CA ALA A 21 -40.38 -21.97 -29.22
C ALA A 21 -39.23 -22.67 -29.98
N PRO A 22 -38.60 -22.01 -30.96
CA PRO A 22 -37.58 -22.62 -31.80
C PRO A 22 -36.46 -23.20 -30.93
N ALA A 23 -36.04 -24.42 -31.25
CA ALA A 23 -35.01 -25.13 -30.51
C ALA A 23 -33.72 -24.30 -30.49
N VAL A 24 -33.34 -23.82 -29.31
CA VAL A 24 -32.14 -22.99 -29.15
C VAL A 24 -30.91 -23.75 -29.65
N PRO A 25 -30.12 -23.16 -30.57
CA PRO A 25 -28.89 -23.76 -31.09
C PRO A 25 -27.95 -24.27 -29.99
N GLU A 26 -27.34 -25.44 -30.18
CA GLU A 26 -26.44 -26.06 -29.21
C GLU A 26 -25.22 -25.18 -28.86
N THR A 27 -24.73 -24.43 -29.85
CA THR A 27 -23.64 -23.47 -29.68
C THR A 27 -23.99 -22.37 -28.67
N LEU A 28 -25.23 -21.89 -28.67
CA LEU A 28 -25.72 -20.90 -27.70
C LEU A 28 -25.88 -21.51 -26.31
N LYS A 29 -26.32 -22.77 -26.21
CA LYS A 29 -26.40 -23.48 -24.92
C LYS A 29 -25.00 -23.68 -24.30
N LYS A 30 -23.99 -24.06 -25.10
CA LYS A 30 -22.59 -24.17 -24.65
C LYS A 30 -22.02 -22.82 -24.21
N LYS A 31 -22.25 -21.75 -24.98
CA LYS A 31 -21.86 -20.37 -24.58
C LYS A 31 -22.49 -19.97 -23.24
N ARG A 32 -23.80 -20.20 -23.05
CA ARG A 32 -24.50 -19.88 -21.79
C ARG A 32 -23.89 -20.62 -20.58
N ARG A 33 -23.58 -21.92 -20.71
CA ARG A 33 -22.91 -22.70 -19.66
C ARG A 33 -21.54 -22.11 -19.31
N ASN A 34 -20.72 -21.82 -20.32
CA ASN A 34 -19.40 -21.23 -20.12
C ASN A 34 -19.46 -19.85 -19.43
N PHE A 35 -20.42 -18.99 -19.79
CA PHE A 35 -20.61 -17.70 -19.12
C PHE A 35 -21.01 -17.86 -17.66
N VAL A 36 -21.90 -18.81 -17.35
CA VAL A 36 -22.32 -19.10 -15.97
C VAL A 36 -21.12 -19.61 -15.16
N GLU A 37 -20.34 -20.55 -15.70
CA GLU A 37 -19.14 -21.06 -15.04
C GLU A 37 -18.08 -19.97 -14.81
N LEU A 38 -17.81 -19.14 -15.81
CA LEU A 38 -16.90 -18.00 -15.68
C LEU A 38 -17.39 -17.01 -14.62
N LYS A 39 -18.71 -16.75 -14.56
CA LYS A 39 -19.31 -15.88 -13.54
C LYS A 39 -19.15 -16.47 -12.15
N ILE A 40 -19.42 -17.77 -11.97
CA ILE A 40 -19.24 -18.47 -10.69
C ILE A 40 -17.76 -18.44 -10.27
N LYS A 41 -16.82 -18.75 -11.18
CA LYS A 41 -15.38 -18.69 -10.91
C LYS A 41 -14.94 -17.29 -10.49
N ARG A 42 -15.39 -16.24 -11.19
CA ARG A 42 -15.11 -14.83 -10.83
C ARG A 42 -15.67 -14.47 -9.46
N LEU A 43 -16.90 -14.88 -9.15
CA LEU A 43 -17.53 -14.63 -7.85
C LEU A 43 -16.78 -15.31 -6.72
N ARG A 44 -16.41 -16.59 -6.87
CA ARG A 44 -15.59 -17.33 -5.90
C ARG A 44 -14.23 -16.67 -5.68
N LYS A 45 -13.55 -16.27 -6.75
CA LYS A 45 -12.25 -15.56 -6.67
C LYS A 45 -12.39 -14.21 -5.95
N LYS A 46 -13.42 -13.42 -6.29
CA LYS A 46 -13.70 -12.14 -5.64
C LYS A 46 -14.01 -12.31 -4.15
N PHE A 47 -14.80 -13.33 -3.79
CA PHE A 47 -15.12 -13.63 -2.39
C PHE A 47 -13.85 -13.99 -1.60
N ALA A 48 -13.02 -14.90 -2.13
CA ALA A 48 -11.76 -15.28 -1.49
C ALA A 48 -10.80 -14.08 -1.34
N GLN A 49 -10.69 -13.24 -2.37
CA GLN A 49 -9.87 -12.02 -2.32
C GLN A 49 -10.37 -11.02 -1.28
N ASN A 50 -11.68 -10.82 -1.17
CA ASN A 50 -12.28 -9.92 -0.17
C ASN A 50 -12.03 -10.43 1.26
N MET A 51 -12.15 -11.74 1.49
CA MET A 51 -11.87 -12.33 2.81
C MET A 51 -10.39 -12.16 3.19
N LEU A 52 -9.48 -12.40 2.23
CA LEU A 52 -8.06 -12.17 2.41
C LEU A 52 -7.75 -10.69 2.69
N GLN A 53 -8.38 -9.76 1.97
CA GLN A 53 -8.19 -8.34 2.17
C GLN A 53 -8.68 -7.88 3.55
N LYS A 54 -9.82 -8.40 4.02
CA LYS A 54 -10.31 -8.13 5.39
C LYS A 54 -9.33 -8.62 6.45
N ALA A 55 -8.83 -9.85 6.31
CA ALA A 55 -7.83 -10.40 7.23
C ALA A 55 -6.53 -9.56 7.24
N ARG A 56 -6.04 -9.16 6.06
CA ARG A 56 -4.87 -8.28 5.92
C ARG A 56 -5.09 -6.91 6.57
N ARG A 57 -6.25 -6.28 6.37
CA ARG A 57 -6.60 -4.99 7.01
C ARG A 57 -6.58 -5.09 8.53
N LYS A 58 -7.16 -6.16 9.09
CA LYS A 58 -7.12 -6.41 10.54
C LYS A 58 -5.68 -6.54 11.04
N LEU A 59 -4.86 -7.31 10.32
CA LEU A 59 -3.44 -7.47 10.67
C LEU A 59 -2.65 -6.16 10.61
N ILE A 60 -2.86 -5.34 9.58
CA ILE A 60 -2.21 -4.02 9.46
C ILE A 60 -2.63 -3.10 10.62
N TYR A 61 -3.91 -3.11 10.97
CA TYR A 61 -4.44 -2.34 12.09
C TYR A 61 -3.79 -2.71 13.43
N GLU A 62 -3.73 -4.01 13.75
CA GLU A 62 -3.08 -4.47 14.97
C GLU A 62 -1.57 -4.13 15.00
N LYS A 63 -0.89 -4.23 13.86
CA LYS A 63 0.51 -3.80 13.73
C LYS A 63 0.69 -2.30 13.97
N ALA A 64 -0.17 -1.47 13.38
CA ALA A 64 -0.10 -0.02 13.57
C ALA A 64 -0.31 0.37 15.04
N LYS A 65 -1.27 -0.29 15.71
CA LYS A 65 -1.53 -0.13 17.15
C LYS A 65 -0.31 -0.54 17.98
N HIS A 66 0.32 -1.67 17.64
CA HIS A 66 1.53 -2.14 18.30
C HIS A 66 2.68 -1.12 18.18
N TYR A 67 3.00 -0.67 16.97
CA TYR A 67 4.08 0.29 16.75
C TYR A 67 3.82 1.63 17.47
N HIS A 68 2.58 2.10 17.49
CA HIS A 68 2.24 3.32 18.24
C HIS A 68 2.52 3.16 19.74
N LYS A 69 2.18 2.00 20.32
CA LYS A 69 2.48 1.69 21.73
C LYS A 69 3.99 1.62 21.97
N GLU A 70 4.72 0.98 21.06
CA GLU A 70 6.18 0.81 21.12
C GLU A 70 6.89 2.17 21.14
N TYR A 71 6.60 3.06 20.18
CA TYR A 71 7.21 4.39 20.12
C TYR A 71 6.96 5.20 21.39
N ARG A 72 5.72 5.18 21.90
CA ARG A 72 5.36 5.86 23.15
C ARG A 72 6.11 5.28 24.37
N GLN A 73 6.35 3.98 24.37
CA GLN A 73 7.08 3.31 25.45
C GLN A 73 8.57 3.62 25.39
N MET A 74 9.16 3.69 24.19
CA MET A 74 10.56 4.08 23.98
C MET A 74 10.81 5.49 24.53
N ASP A 75 10.03 6.49 24.13
CA ASP A 75 10.18 7.87 24.58
C ASP A 75 10.09 8.00 26.12
N ARG A 76 9.10 7.30 26.72
CA ARG A 76 8.93 7.28 28.18
C ARG A 76 10.09 6.61 28.89
N THR A 77 10.64 5.56 28.29
CA THR A 77 11.76 4.82 28.87
C THR A 77 13.01 5.69 28.89
N GLU A 78 13.32 6.39 27.80
CA GLU A 78 14.43 7.34 27.72
C GLU A 78 14.33 8.41 28.82
N ILE A 79 13.15 9.02 28.96
CA ILE A 79 12.88 10.05 29.98
C ILE A 79 13.03 9.47 31.39
N ARG A 80 12.54 8.25 31.62
CA ARG A 80 12.62 7.57 32.92
C ARG A 80 14.08 7.29 33.29
N MET A 81 14.88 6.77 32.36
CA MET A 81 16.31 6.48 32.58
C MET A 81 17.08 7.77 32.92
N ALA A 82 16.83 8.85 32.18
CA ALA A 82 17.43 10.16 32.45
C ALA A 82 17.02 10.75 33.80
N ARG A 83 15.81 10.47 34.29
CA ARG A 83 15.36 10.88 35.64
C ARG A 83 15.97 10.03 36.74
N MET A 84 16.06 8.71 36.54
CA MET A 84 16.69 7.80 37.48
C MET A 84 18.16 8.13 37.70
N ALA A 85 18.91 8.37 36.61
CA ALA A 85 20.30 8.77 36.69
C ALA A 85 20.46 10.08 37.47
N ARG A 86 19.68 11.12 37.13
CA ARG A 86 19.67 12.40 37.87
C ARG A 86 19.33 12.23 39.35
N LYS A 87 18.36 11.38 39.69
CA LYS A 87 18.00 11.08 41.08
C LYS A 87 19.15 10.41 41.84
N ALA A 88 19.91 9.55 41.18
CA ALA A 88 21.08 8.89 41.74
C ALA A 88 22.35 9.76 41.73
N GLY A 89 22.30 10.98 41.19
CA GLY A 89 23.47 11.84 41.01
C GLY A 89 24.40 11.44 39.84
N ASN A 90 23.98 10.47 39.01
CA ASN A 90 24.74 9.98 37.85
C ASN A 90 24.25 10.62 36.54
N PHE A 91 25.08 10.55 35.50
CA PHE A 91 24.74 11.02 34.15
C PHE A 91 24.25 9.86 33.27
N TYR A 92 23.17 10.10 32.52
CA TYR A 92 22.68 9.17 31.51
C TYR A 92 23.12 9.64 30.12
N VAL A 93 23.82 8.78 29.38
CA VAL A 93 24.20 9.03 27.98
C VAL A 93 23.25 8.25 27.08
N PRO A 94 22.45 8.92 26.23
CA PRO A 94 21.53 8.25 25.32
C PRO A 94 22.28 7.50 24.23
N ALA A 95 21.61 6.53 23.61
CA ALA A 95 22.20 5.76 22.51
C ALA A 95 22.44 6.65 21.26
N GLU A 96 23.54 6.40 20.56
CA GLU A 96 23.83 7.10 19.31
C GLU A 96 22.73 6.85 18.25
N PRO A 97 22.31 7.90 17.52
CA PRO A 97 21.29 7.77 16.49
C PRO A 97 21.78 6.94 15.31
N LYS A 98 20.89 6.08 14.79
CA LYS A 98 21.22 5.11 13.72
C LYS A 98 20.78 5.56 12.31
N LEU A 99 19.99 6.63 12.23
CA LEU A 99 19.38 7.12 11.00
C LEU A 99 19.63 8.62 10.84
N SER A 100 20.01 9.04 9.64
CA SER A 100 20.12 10.45 9.27
C SER A 100 19.26 10.74 8.03
N PHE A 101 18.73 11.95 7.96
CA PHE A 101 18.10 12.48 6.76
C PHE A 101 19.02 13.52 6.14
N VAL A 102 19.38 13.31 4.87
CA VAL A 102 20.35 14.12 4.15
C VAL A 102 19.64 14.84 3.02
N ILE A 103 19.79 16.16 2.95
CA ILE A 103 19.22 17.03 1.90
C ILE A 103 20.36 17.73 1.17
N ARG A 104 20.28 17.78 -0.16
CA ARG A 104 21.23 18.55 -0.95
C ARG A 104 20.86 20.03 -0.99
N ILE A 105 21.80 20.90 -0.60
CA ILE A 105 21.61 22.36 -0.55
C ILE A 105 22.28 23.10 -1.71
N ARG A 106 23.35 22.55 -2.31
CA ARG A 106 24.09 23.20 -3.42
C ARG A 106 23.80 22.56 -4.79
N GLY A 107 23.91 23.37 -5.83
CA GLY A 107 23.74 22.97 -7.24
C GLY A 107 24.84 22.03 -7.79
N ILE A 108 24.83 21.78 -9.10
CA ILE A 108 25.77 20.85 -9.78
C ILE A 108 27.06 21.52 -10.30
N ASN A 109 27.08 22.84 -10.39
CA ASN A 109 28.19 23.59 -10.98
C ASN A 109 29.38 23.67 -10.00
N GLY A 110 30.60 23.56 -10.53
CA GLY A 110 31.84 23.67 -9.72
C GLY A 110 32.06 22.54 -8.71
N VAL A 111 31.29 21.45 -8.76
CA VAL A 111 31.44 20.32 -7.83
C VAL A 111 32.59 19.42 -8.26
N SER A 112 33.54 19.18 -7.35
CA SER A 112 34.68 18.29 -7.58
C SER A 112 34.21 16.87 -7.96
N PRO A 113 34.96 16.14 -8.81
CA PRO A 113 34.55 14.79 -9.25
C PRO A 113 34.31 13.81 -8.09
N LYS A 114 35.13 13.90 -7.04
CA LYS A 114 35.01 13.07 -5.83
C LYS A 114 33.68 13.32 -5.10
N VAL A 115 33.35 14.59 -4.82
CA VAL A 115 32.08 14.98 -4.17
C VAL A 115 30.89 14.59 -5.05
N ARG A 116 30.99 14.85 -6.36
CA ARG A 116 29.96 14.50 -7.34
C ARG A 116 29.63 13.00 -7.30
N LYS A 117 30.65 12.14 -7.22
CA LYS A 117 30.45 10.69 -7.15
C LYS A 117 29.78 10.27 -5.85
N VAL A 118 30.16 10.85 -4.71
CA VAL A 118 29.52 10.56 -3.41
C VAL A 118 28.04 10.98 -3.41
N LEU A 119 27.70 12.17 -3.92
CA LEU A 119 26.31 12.61 -4.04
C LEU A 119 25.48 11.69 -4.94
N GLN A 120 26.08 11.15 -6.02
CA GLN A 120 25.41 10.17 -6.87
C GLN A 120 25.12 8.85 -6.14
N LEU A 121 26.06 8.36 -5.31
CA LEU A 121 25.86 7.16 -4.48
C LEU A 121 24.73 7.35 -3.47
N LEU A 122 24.64 8.53 -2.86
CA LEU A 122 23.54 8.91 -1.96
C LEU A 122 22.21 9.18 -2.69
N ARG A 123 22.20 9.11 -4.03
CA ARG A 123 21.06 9.41 -4.93
C ARG A 123 20.61 10.89 -4.90
N LEU A 124 21.47 11.80 -4.46
CA LEU A 124 21.22 13.25 -4.37
C LEU A 124 21.62 13.98 -5.66
N ARG A 125 20.86 13.75 -6.74
CA ARG A 125 21.18 14.26 -8.08
C ARG A 125 20.79 15.73 -8.30
N GLN A 126 19.67 16.17 -7.74
CA GLN A 126 19.14 17.52 -7.86
C GLN A 126 19.17 18.24 -6.50
N ILE A 127 19.11 19.57 -6.52
CA ILE A 127 18.96 20.40 -5.31
C ILE A 127 17.63 20.06 -4.62
N PHE A 128 17.61 20.14 -3.29
CA PHE A 128 16.46 19.80 -2.44
C PHE A 128 15.95 18.36 -2.54
N ASN A 129 16.71 17.46 -3.17
CA ASN A 129 16.48 16.03 -2.99
C ASN A 129 16.92 15.63 -1.59
N GLY A 130 16.12 14.74 -0.97
CA GLY A 130 16.39 14.20 0.36
C GLY A 130 16.43 12.67 0.34
N THR A 131 17.34 12.07 1.11
CA THR A 131 17.42 10.62 1.29
C THR A 131 17.67 10.24 2.76
N PHE A 132 17.05 9.14 3.20
CA PHE A 132 17.38 8.52 4.47
C PHE A 132 18.63 7.66 4.32
N VAL A 133 19.59 7.85 5.24
CA VAL A 133 20.88 7.15 5.26
C VAL A 133 21.04 6.45 6.60
N LYS A 134 21.31 5.14 6.57
CA LYS A 134 21.72 4.39 7.75
C LYS A 134 23.12 4.83 8.17
N LEU A 135 23.26 5.23 9.43
CA LEU A 135 24.54 5.68 9.99
C LEU A 135 25.41 4.47 10.32
N ASN A 136 26.60 4.50 9.75
CA ASN A 136 27.70 3.57 10.00
C ASN A 136 29.00 4.37 9.81
N LYS A 137 30.13 3.85 10.29
CA LYS A 137 31.44 4.54 10.18
C LYS A 137 31.77 4.96 8.74
N ALA A 138 31.48 4.09 7.77
CA ALA A 138 31.65 4.40 6.35
C ALA A 138 30.72 5.52 5.85
N SER A 139 29.42 5.47 6.20
CA SER A 139 28.46 6.49 5.81
C SER A 139 28.81 7.87 6.39
N VAL A 140 29.26 7.93 7.65
CA VAL A 140 29.70 9.17 8.29
C VAL A 140 30.90 9.77 7.55
N ASN A 141 31.89 8.94 7.18
CA ASN A 141 33.02 9.41 6.38
C ASN A 141 32.60 9.93 4.99
N MET A 142 31.61 9.30 4.36
CA MET A 142 31.05 9.82 3.10
C MET A 142 30.37 11.18 3.31
N LEU A 143 29.59 11.34 4.39
CA LEU A 143 28.91 12.60 4.70
C LEU A 143 29.92 13.73 4.97
N ARG A 144 31.02 13.44 5.67
CA ARG A 144 32.12 14.40 5.91
C ARG A 144 32.73 14.92 4.60
N ILE A 145 32.91 14.06 3.59
CA ILE A 145 33.45 14.49 2.28
C ILE A 145 32.54 15.49 1.58
N VAL A 146 31.21 15.36 1.75
CA VAL A 146 30.22 16.17 1.04
C VAL A 146 29.56 17.24 1.92
N GLU A 147 30.05 17.43 3.14
CA GLU A 147 29.45 18.25 4.19
C GLU A 147 29.08 19.67 3.72
N LEU A 148 29.94 20.32 2.93
CA LEU A 148 29.70 21.66 2.39
C LEU A 148 28.56 21.74 1.35
N TYR A 149 28.06 20.62 0.84
CA TYR A 149 27.04 20.53 -0.21
C TYR A 149 25.69 20.00 0.28
N ILE A 150 25.64 19.46 1.50
CA ILE A 150 24.47 18.83 2.09
C ILE A 150 24.15 19.46 3.44
N ALA A 151 22.88 19.43 3.82
CA ALA A 151 22.44 19.59 5.20
C ALA A 151 21.91 18.24 5.67
N TRP A 152 22.34 17.77 6.84
CA TRP A 152 21.88 16.49 7.36
C TRP A 152 21.71 16.53 8.86
N GLU A 153 20.70 15.80 9.35
CA GLU A 153 20.33 15.74 10.75
C GLU A 153 19.60 14.44 11.07
N TYR A 154 19.42 14.15 12.35
CA TYR A 154 18.66 12.99 12.82
C TYR A 154 17.14 13.31 12.78
N PRO A 155 16.35 12.57 11.99
CA PRO A 155 14.93 12.87 11.85
C PRO A 155 14.12 12.37 13.05
N ASN A 156 13.08 13.12 13.43
CA ASN A 156 12.05 12.68 14.36
C ASN A 156 10.99 11.81 13.64
N LEU A 157 10.29 10.95 14.37
CA LEU A 157 9.19 10.10 13.89
C LEU A 157 8.12 10.92 13.14
N LYS A 158 7.78 12.12 13.64
CA LYS A 158 6.85 13.03 12.97
C LYS A 158 7.36 13.42 11.57
N SER A 159 8.62 13.84 11.49
CA SER A 159 9.25 14.26 10.23
C SER A 159 9.32 13.11 9.22
N VAL A 160 9.65 11.90 9.68
CA VAL A 160 9.65 10.69 8.83
C VAL A 160 8.25 10.42 8.27
N ASN A 161 7.23 10.44 9.13
CA ASN A 161 5.84 10.21 8.70
C ASN A 161 5.40 11.25 7.68
N GLU A 162 5.60 12.54 7.96
CA GLU A 162 5.19 13.59 7.03
C GLU A 162 5.91 13.52 5.68
N LEU A 163 7.19 13.17 5.67
CA LEU A 163 7.94 12.99 4.42
C LEU A 163 7.40 11.84 3.59
N ILE A 164 7.11 10.70 4.20
CA ILE A 164 6.59 9.53 3.50
C ILE A 164 5.17 9.80 2.98
N TYR A 165 4.29 10.38 3.80
CA TYR A 165 2.91 10.64 3.39
C TYR A 165 2.77 11.77 2.37
N LYS A 166 3.55 12.85 2.49
CA LYS A 166 3.43 14.03 1.60
C LYS A 166 4.30 13.92 0.34
N ARG A 167 5.47 13.29 0.45
CA ARG A 167 6.51 13.28 -0.60
C ARG A 167 7.03 11.88 -0.93
N GLY A 168 6.39 10.82 -0.45
CA GLY A 168 6.79 9.43 -0.69
C GLY A 168 6.44 8.95 -2.09
N TYR A 169 7.45 8.40 -2.78
CA TYR A 169 7.27 7.72 -4.06
C TYR A 169 7.98 6.36 -4.02
N GLY A 170 7.32 5.34 -4.58
CA GLY A 170 7.90 4.03 -4.83
C GLY A 170 8.61 3.99 -6.18
N LYS A 171 9.66 3.18 -6.27
CA LYS A 171 10.31 2.84 -7.55
C LYS A 171 9.87 1.44 -7.97
N ILE A 172 8.81 1.34 -8.77
CA ILE A 172 8.23 0.08 -9.27
C ILE A 172 8.53 0.01 -10.77
N ASP A 173 9.12 -1.08 -11.25
CA ASP A 173 9.50 -1.24 -12.67
C ASP A 173 10.30 -0.06 -13.24
N LYS A 174 11.23 0.49 -12.45
CA LYS A 174 12.01 1.70 -12.76
C LYS A 174 11.19 2.99 -12.94
N LYS A 175 9.87 2.96 -12.74
CA LYS A 175 8.99 4.12 -12.76
C LYS A 175 8.82 4.69 -11.35
N ARG A 176 8.61 6.01 -11.27
CA ARG A 176 8.31 6.72 -10.02
C ARG A 176 6.79 6.79 -9.85
N ILE A 177 6.25 6.07 -8.88
CA ILE A 177 4.81 5.98 -8.61
C ILE A 177 4.54 6.56 -7.21
N ALA A 178 3.51 7.39 -7.07
CA ALA A 178 3.13 7.96 -5.78
C ALA A 178 2.59 6.85 -4.86
N LEU A 179 2.96 6.89 -3.58
CA LEU A 179 2.47 5.91 -2.61
C LEU A 179 1.05 6.30 -2.17
N THR A 180 0.04 5.60 -2.68
CA THR A 180 -1.37 5.88 -2.35
C THR A 180 -2.04 4.75 -1.60
N ASP A 181 -1.73 3.50 -1.94
CA ASP A 181 -2.21 2.32 -1.23
C ASP A 181 -1.03 1.43 -0.81
N ASN A 182 -1.24 0.65 0.24
CA ASN A 182 -0.27 -0.32 0.74
C ASN A 182 0.00 -1.44 -0.28
N SER A 183 -0.89 -1.64 -1.27
CA SER A 183 -0.65 -2.57 -2.38
C SER A 183 0.56 -2.19 -3.22
N ASP A 184 0.81 -0.89 -3.38
CA ASP A 184 1.91 -0.36 -4.22
C ASP A 184 3.26 -0.83 -3.68
N CYS A 185 3.39 -0.92 -2.36
CA CYS A 185 4.60 -1.41 -1.68
C CYS A 185 4.81 -2.92 -1.82
N THR A 186 3.75 -3.71 -2.06
CA THR A 186 3.82 -5.18 -2.09
C THR A 186 4.24 -5.76 -3.44
N ILE A 187 4.23 -4.96 -4.50
CA ILE A 187 4.56 -5.40 -5.87
C ILE A 187 6.08 -5.39 -6.12
N SER A 188 6.88 -4.83 -5.21
CA SER A 188 8.30 -4.52 -5.42
C SER A 188 9.30 -5.51 -4.77
N TRP A 189 8.88 -6.71 -4.38
CA TRP A 189 9.75 -7.75 -3.83
C TRP A 189 9.68 -9.04 -4.63
#